data_AF-C6REE3-F1
#
_entry.id   AF-C6REE3-F1
#
_cell.length_a   1.000
_cell.length_b   1.000
_cell.length_c   1.000
_cell.angle_alpha   90.00
_cell.angle_beta   90.00
_cell.angle_gamma   90.00
#
_symmetry.space_group_name_H-M   'P 1'
#
loop_
_entity.id
_entity.type
_entity.pdbx_description
1 polymer ?
#
loop_
_entity_poly.entity_id
_entity_poly.type
_entity_poly.pdbx_seq_one_letter_code
_entity_poly.pdbx_strand_id
1 'polypeptide(L)'
;MLNYRLQTLEASEALIKDLYVDLRTKVNAWSEITQQTPQARMGYVGQHLVSVVTGYPGGKSGARGYDLVMNNGGYGEIKTCYRVDQLGVCLNCKTVVSSLETSCSACGSTNIDRKDDSKWLISLRNETEFAEVIEPIKYYFVLFEFLDIYDSSNNDIKATIWEVDSLNKGFAYCMVDYYLNIRASSKSKAPFNMWPYEFKFALTKPVLIYKSIIKTDGSINTLVFPTMNNTYEDELKPLVDYARATTITIDSLQKVICRLMDGSITGYSKMEPLNLLEKFRVQMGSLTTSSSKRELLNLLEKFRVQNGITNADLCDTFAEEIYLPLIIPKKSDIPTEIKSKFPELA
;
A
#
# COMPACT_ATOMS: atom_id res chain seq x y z
N MET A 1 3.45 -12.41 34.64
CA MET A 1 3.71 -12.63 33.20
C MET A 1 2.38 -12.61 32.48
N LEU A 2 2.30 -11.94 31.33
CA LEU A 2 1.11 -12.00 30.48
C LEU A 2 1.07 -13.38 29.82
N ASN A 3 -0.05 -14.09 29.89
CA ASN A 3 -0.22 -15.42 29.33
C ASN A 3 -0.85 -15.35 27.92
N TYR A 4 -0.19 -14.64 27.01
CA TYR A 4 -0.63 -14.53 25.61
C TYR A 4 0.26 -15.36 24.69
N ARG A 5 -0.36 -15.94 23.66
CA ARG A 5 0.31 -16.70 22.60
C ARG A 5 0.21 -15.90 21.29
N LEU A 6 1.30 -15.86 20.53
CA LEU A 6 1.23 -15.31 19.16
C LEU A 6 0.22 -16.11 18.33
N GLN A 7 -0.28 -15.48 17.28
CA GLN A 7 -1.28 -16.03 16.36
C GLN A 7 -2.63 -16.33 17.05
N THR A 8 -3.01 -15.52 18.04
CA THR A 8 -4.32 -15.61 18.70
C THR A 8 -5.04 -14.27 18.66
N LEU A 9 -6.37 -14.33 18.55
CA LEU A 9 -7.23 -13.15 18.51
C LEU A 9 -7.11 -12.36 19.81
N GLU A 10 -7.15 -13.07 20.93
CA GLU A 10 -7.11 -12.54 22.27
C GLU A 10 -5.81 -11.75 22.52
N ALA A 11 -4.67 -12.28 22.05
CA ALA A 11 -3.40 -11.58 22.13
C ALA A 11 -3.40 -10.30 21.29
N SER A 12 -4.06 -10.29 20.13
CA SER A 12 -4.10 -9.12 19.26
C SER A 12 -4.94 -7.99 19.88
N GLU A 13 -6.09 -8.33 20.46
CA GLU A 13 -6.98 -7.36 21.10
C GLU A 13 -6.38 -6.85 22.41
N ALA A 14 -5.76 -7.73 23.20
CA ALA A 14 -5.02 -7.32 24.40
C ALA A 14 -3.85 -6.39 24.07
N LEU A 15 -3.08 -6.69 23.02
CA LEU A 15 -1.97 -5.83 22.58
C LEU A 15 -2.48 -4.46 22.13
N ILE A 16 -3.55 -4.39 21.34
CA ILE A 16 -4.15 -3.12 20.94
C ILE A 16 -4.66 -2.36 22.16
N LYS A 17 -5.31 -3.04 23.11
CA LYS A 17 -5.78 -2.40 24.34
C LYS A 17 -4.61 -1.78 25.12
N ASP A 18 -3.56 -2.55 25.37
CA ASP A 18 -2.43 -2.17 26.21
C ASP A 18 -1.53 -1.12 25.54
N LEU A 19 -1.10 -1.39 24.30
CA LEU A 19 -0.05 -0.62 23.63
C LEU A 19 -0.59 0.49 22.73
N TYR A 20 -1.89 0.48 22.41
CA TYR A 20 -2.51 1.51 21.59
C TYR A 20 -3.57 2.29 22.36
N VAL A 21 -4.68 1.67 22.78
CA VAL A 21 -5.83 2.38 23.39
C VAL A 21 -5.45 3.05 24.71
N ASP A 22 -4.83 2.30 25.63
CA ASP A 22 -4.46 2.85 26.95
C ASP A 22 -3.33 3.85 26.86
N LEU A 23 -2.34 3.59 26.00
CA LEU A 23 -1.25 4.52 25.74
C LEU A 23 -1.79 5.83 25.17
N ARG A 24 -2.62 5.75 24.12
CA ARG A 24 -3.20 6.92 23.46
C ARG A 24 -4.09 7.72 24.40
N THR A 25 -4.93 7.06 25.20
CA THR A 25 -5.75 7.73 26.23
C THR A 25 -4.90 8.52 27.21
N LYS A 26 -3.83 7.92 27.75
CA LYS A 26 -2.93 8.58 28.71
C LYS A 26 -2.19 9.75 28.06
N VAL A 27 -1.67 9.56 26.85
CA VAL A 27 -0.90 10.59 26.15
C VAL A 27 -1.80 11.76 25.73
N ASN A 28 -3.04 11.52 25.33
CA ASN A 28 -4.04 12.56 25.09
C ASN A 28 -4.33 13.38 26.36
N ALA A 29 -4.56 12.72 27.49
CA ALA A 29 -4.79 13.41 28.76
C ALA A 29 -3.59 14.31 29.15
N TRP A 30 -2.36 13.83 28.93
CA TRP A 30 -1.16 14.66 29.12
C TRP A 30 -1.02 15.78 28.09
N SER A 31 -1.44 15.56 26.84
CA SER A 31 -1.42 16.58 25.79
C SER A 31 -2.32 17.76 26.14
N GLU A 32 -3.48 17.52 26.73
CA GLU A 32 -4.38 18.59 27.22
C GLU A 32 -3.72 19.48 28.29
N ILE A 33 -2.89 18.91 29.16
CA ILE A 33 -2.19 19.66 30.22
C ILE A 33 -0.94 20.35 29.68
N THR A 34 -0.13 19.61 28.91
CA THR A 34 1.22 20.03 28.50
C THR A 34 1.24 20.81 27.19
N GLN A 35 0.15 20.77 26.42
CA GLN A 35 0.04 21.31 25.07
C GLN A 35 1.09 20.70 24.10
N GLN A 36 1.64 19.54 24.45
CA GLN A 36 2.52 18.76 23.57
C GLN A 36 1.71 17.88 22.62
N THR A 37 2.32 17.44 21.53
CA THR A 37 1.66 16.51 20.60
C THR A 37 1.29 15.20 21.29
N PRO A 38 0.08 14.64 21.07
CA PRO A 38 -0.32 13.38 21.64
C PRO A 38 0.24 12.14 20.89
N GLN A 39 1.13 12.34 19.92
CA GLN A 39 1.65 11.28 19.08
C GLN A 39 2.53 10.29 19.85
N ALA A 40 2.08 9.05 20.01
CA ALA A 40 2.94 7.95 20.40
C ALA A 40 3.68 7.36 19.19
N ARG A 41 4.88 6.80 19.40
CA ARG A 41 5.65 6.15 18.33
C ARG A 41 5.01 4.81 17.92
N MET A 42 4.01 4.86 17.04
CA MET A 42 3.21 3.70 16.62
C MET A 42 4.00 2.63 15.87
N GLY A 43 5.21 2.93 15.39
CA GLY A 43 6.08 1.96 14.73
C GLY A 43 6.28 0.68 15.55
N TYR A 44 6.57 0.82 16.85
CA TYR A 44 6.77 -0.35 17.72
C TYR A 44 5.46 -1.11 17.99
N VAL A 45 4.33 -0.39 18.13
CA VAL A 45 3.01 -1.01 18.27
C VAL A 45 2.70 -1.86 17.05
N GLY A 46 2.95 -1.34 15.84
CA GLY A 46 2.82 -2.08 14.59
C GLY A 46 3.72 -3.31 14.55
N GLN A 47 4.98 -3.21 14.95
CA GLN A 47 5.90 -4.35 14.98
C GLN A 47 5.42 -5.50 15.89
N HIS A 48 4.99 -5.17 17.11
CA HIS A 48 4.43 -6.16 18.02
C HIS A 48 3.13 -6.75 17.48
N LEU A 49 2.24 -5.92 16.91
CA LEU A 49 0.98 -6.39 16.35
C LEU A 49 1.19 -7.37 15.19
N VAL A 50 2.12 -7.09 14.26
CA VAL A 50 2.43 -8.03 13.18
C VAL A 50 3.01 -9.33 13.74
N SER A 51 3.83 -9.29 14.79
CA SER A 51 4.32 -10.52 15.44
C SER A 51 3.17 -11.37 15.99
N VAL A 52 2.18 -10.73 16.63
CA VAL A 52 0.98 -11.40 17.12
C VAL A 52 0.11 -11.94 15.98
N VAL A 53 -0.06 -11.19 14.89
CA VAL A 53 -0.90 -11.63 13.76
C VAL A 53 -0.25 -12.79 13.00
N THR A 54 1.03 -12.67 12.68
CA THR A 54 1.75 -13.64 11.84
C THR A 54 2.19 -14.89 12.60
N GLY A 55 2.36 -14.79 13.93
CA GLY A 55 2.93 -15.88 14.73
C GLY A 55 4.46 -15.85 14.78
N TYR A 56 5.13 -14.97 14.03
CA TYR A 56 6.58 -14.89 14.00
C TYR A 56 7.11 -13.95 15.10
N PRO A 57 8.19 -14.33 15.80
CA PRO A 57 8.83 -13.44 16.75
C PRO A 57 9.67 -12.38 16.04
N GLY A 58 9.88 -11.23 16.71
CA GLY A 58 10.85 -10.25 16.25
C GLY A 58 12.31 -10.65 16.56
N GLY A 59 13.26 -10.07 15.81
CA GLY A 59 14.69 -10.39 15.93
C GLY A 59 15.41 -9.82 17.15
N LYS A 60 14.76 -8.94 17.93
CA LYS A 60 15.31 -8.25 19.13
C LYS A 60 16.59 -7.44 18.90
N SER A 61 17.02 -7.25 17.65
CA SER A 61 18.30 -6.64 17.30
C SER A 61 18.27 -5.12 17.25
N GLY A 62 17.08 -4.51 17.15
CA GLY A 62 16.93 -3.07 16.87
C GLY A 62 17.51 -2.64 15.51
N ALA A 63 18.00 -3.60 14.72
CA ALA A 63 18.59 -3.36 13.41
C ALA A 63 17.49 -3.13 12.37
N ARG A 64 17.73 -2.19 11.46
CA ARG A 64 16.77 -1.84 10.40
C ARG A 64 16.64 -3.00 9.42
N GLY A 65 15.41 -3.27 8.96
CA GLY A 65 15.11 -4.27 7.93
C GLY A 65 14.92 -5.69 8.44
N TYR A 66 15.31 -6.01 9.68
CA TYR A 66 15.22 -7.35 10.29
C TYR A 66 14.16 -7.39 11.41
N ASP A 67 12.92 -7.04 11.06
CA ASP A 67 11.86 -6.83 12.05
C ASP A 67 11.23 -8.16 12.52
N LEU A 68 10.99 -9.11 11.62
CA LEU A 68 10.40 -10.44 11.90
C LEU A 68 11.35 -11.56 11.50
N VAL A 69 11.43 -12.61 12.33
CA VAL A 69 12.20 -13.84 12.04
C VAL A 69 11.25 -14.96 11.65
N MET A 70 11.37 -15.43 10.41
CA MET A 70 10.48 -16.45 9.82
C MET A 70 11.08 -17.86 9.90
N ASN A 71 10.21 -18.86 9.75
CA ASN A 71 10.56 -20.29 9.84
C ASN A 71 11.36 -20.75 8.62
N ASN A 72 12.68 -20.50 8.62
CA ASN A 72 13.70 -20.92 7.62
C ASN A 72 14.95 -20.02 7.66
N GLY A 73 15.06 -19.09 8.61
CA GLY A 73 16.14 -18.10 8.64
C GLY A 73 15.87 -16.88 7.75
N GLY A 74 14.75 -16.86 7.02
CA GLY A 74 14.26 -15.68 6.35
C GLY A 74 13.73 -14.63 7.34
N TYR A 75 13.52 -13.42 6.83
CA TYR A 75 13.02 -12.31 7.62
C TYR A 75 11.97 -11.49 6.87
N GLY A 76 11.16 -10.78 7.64
CA GLY A 76 10.19 -9.82 7.11
C GLY A 76 10.48 -8.41 7.59
N GLU A 77 10.17 -7.43 6.75
CA GLU A 77 10.29 -6.00 7.07
C GLU A 77 8.92 -5.40 7.36
N ILE A 78 8.81 -4.62 8.44
CA ILE A 78 7.54 -4.02 8.87
C ILE A 78 7.58 -2.52 8.60
N LYS A 79 6.57 -2.03 7.89
CA LYS A 79 6.34 -0.60 7.67
C LYS A 79 5.03 -0.19 8.32
N THR A 80 5.12 0.68 9.31
CA THR A 80 3.94 1.23 9.99
C THR A 80 3.70 2.68 9.60
N CYS A 81 2.45 2.98 9.34
CA CYS A 81 1.94 4.30 9.03
C CYS A 81 0.68 4.56 9.89
N TYR A 82 0.47 5.80 10.29
CA TYR A 82 -0.67 6.19 11.11
C TYR A 82 -1.19 7.55 10.63
N ARG A 83 -2.44 7.58 10.18
CA ARG A 83 -3.19 8.78 9.79
C ARG A 83 -3.96 9.39 10.96
N VAL A 84 -4.26 8.58 11.97
CA VAL A 84 -5.03 8.95 13.17
C VAL A 84 -4.48 10.14 13.95
N ASP A 85 -3.17 10.38 13.88
CA ASP A 85 -2.53 11.50 14.58
C ASP A 85 -1.91 12.50 13.59
N GLN A 86 -2.29 12.40 12.31
CA GLN A 86 -1.85 13.32 11.28
C GLN A 86 -2.45 14.72 11.51
N LEU A 87 -1.59 15.73 11.48
CA LEU A 87 -2.02 17.11 11.66
C LEU A 87 -2.77 17.62 10.42
N GLY A 88 -3.90 18.25 10.65
CA GLY A 88 -4.66 19.01 9.65
C GLY A 88 -4.29 20.48 9.66
N VAL A 89 -5.01 21.27 8.84
CA VAL A 89 -4.82 22.72 8.76
C VAL A 89 -6.18 23.42 8.75
N CYS A 90 -6.34 24.46 9.58
CA CYS A 90 -7.52 25.31 9.53
C CYS A 90 -7.55 26.08 8.20
N LEU A 91 -8.62 25.93 7.43
CA LEU A 91 -8.74 26.60 6.14
C LEU A 91 -8.93 28.12 6.27
N ASN A 92 -9.42 28.61 7.42
CA ASN A 92 -9.67 30.02 7.67
C ASN A 92 -8.41 30.78 8.13
N CYS A 93 -7.67 30.27 9.12
CA CYS A 93 -6.50 30.96 9.68
C CYS A 93 -5.15 30.28 9.39
N LYS A 94 -5.14 29.13 8.71
CA LYS A 94 -3.95 28.33 8.35
C LYS A 94 -3.16 27.75 9.53
N THR A 95 -3.64 27.92 10.76
CA THR A 95 -3.08 27.24 11.93
C THR A 95 -3.17 25.73 11.78
N VAL A 96 -2.13 25.03 12.24
CA VAL A 96 -2.08 23.57 12.30
C VAL A 96 -3.06 23.07 13.35
N VAL A 97 -3.82 22.02 13.03
CA VAL A 97 -4.88 21.49 13.89
C VAL A 97 -4.63 20.01 14.15
N SER A 98 -4.63 19.61 15.42
CA SER A 98 -4.55 18.22 15.84
C SER A 98 -5.71 17.40 15.27
N SER A 99 -5.48 16.12 15.00
CA SER A 99 -6.53 15.21 14.50
C SER A 99 -7.72 15.10 15.46
N LEU A 100 -7.52 15.36 16.75
CA LEU A 100 -8.54 15.30 17.80
C LEU A 100 -9.36 16.58 17.97
N GLU A 101 -8.87 17.71 17.44
CA GLU A 101 -9.54 19.00 17.60
C GLU A 101 -10.68 19.14 16.60
N THR A 102 -11.93 19.26 17.05
CA THR A 102 -13.10 19.48 16.17
C THR A 102 -13.23 20.93 15.69
N SER A 103 -12.49 21.86 16.30
CA SER A 103 -12.40 23.27 15.91
C SER A 103 -10.98 23.80 16.12
N CYS A 104 -10.59 24.80 15.34
CA CYS A 104 -9.26 25.39 15.41
C CYS A 104 -9.08 26.19 16.72
N SER A 105 -8.08 25.82 17.52
CA SER A 105 -7.71 26.52 18.77
C SER A 105 -7.36 28.00 18.60
N ALA A 106 -6.98 28.46 17.40
CA ALA A 106 -6.64 29.86 17.15
C ALA A 106 -7.84 30.75 16.76
N CYS A 107 -8.85 30.21 16.05
CA CYS A 107 -9.96 31.03 15.53
C CYS A 107 -11.37 30.44 15.73
N GLY A 108 -11.48 29.28 16.37
CA GLY A 108 -12.75 28.58 16.61
C GLY A 108 -13.41 27.97 15.37
N SER A 109 -12.80 28.09 14.18
CA SER A 109 -13.38 27.57 12.95
C SER A 109 -13.36 26.03 12.92
N THR A 110 -14.47 25.43 12.51
CA THR A 110 -14.59 23.99 12.21
C THR A 110 -14.17 23.63 10.78
N ASN A 111 -13.82 24.64 9.96
CA ASN A 111 -13.39 24.45 8.58
C ASN A 111 -11.93 23.97 8.55
N ILE A 112 -11.73 22.67 8.76
CA ILE A 112 -10.43 22.03 8.91
C ILE A 112 -10.20 21.09 7.73
N ASP A 113 -9.08 21.26 7.05
CA ASP A 113 -8.58 20.32 6.05
C ASP A 113 -7.85 19.17 6.76
N ARG A 114 -8.49 18.00 6.78
CA ARG A 114 -7.94 16.75 7.31
C ARG A 114 -7.12 16.07 6.22
N LYS A 115 -5.88 15.74 6.53
CA LYS A 115 -4.93 15.15 5.59
C LYS A 115 -4.93 13.63 5.67
N ASP A 116 -4.86 12.98 4.52
CA ASP A 116 -4.76 11.52 4.34
C ASP A 116 -3.47 11.11 3.59
N ASP A 117 -2.49 12.01 3.48
CA ASP A 117 -1.29 11.84 2.65
C ASP A 117 -0.13 11.09 3.33
N SER A 118 -0.38 10.50 4.51
CA SER A 118 0.58 9.64 5.19
C SER A 118 0.96 8.43 4.33
N LYS A 119 2.23 8.01 4.45
CA LYS A 119 2.84 6.97 3.62
C LYS A 119 3.77 6.07 4.41
N TRP A 120 3.96 4.85 3.94
CA TRP A 120 5.04 3.97 4.37
C TRP A 120 6.33 4.37 3.66
N LEU A 121 7.43 4.43 4.42
CA LEU A 121 8.75 4.82 3.90
C LEU A 121 9.64 3.58 3.76
N ILE A 122 10.10 3.33 2.54
CA ILE A 122 11.10 2.29 2.25
C ILE A 122 12.43 2.98 1.98
N SER A 123 13.47 2.60 2.72
CA SER A 123 14.78 3.24 2.62
C SER A 123 15.55 2.64 1.44
N LEU A 124 16.00 3.51 0.56
CA LEU A 124 16.73 3.19 -0.66
C LEU A 124 17.85 4.23 -0.87
N ARG A 125 18.69 4.41 0.16
CA ARG A 125 19.60 5.56 0.30
C ARG A 125 20.93 5.36 -0.42
N ASN A 126 21.37 4.13 -0.57
CA ASN A 126 22.64 3.75 -1.15
C ASN A 126 22.51 2.42 -1.91
N GLU A 127 23.58 2.00 -2.56
CA GLU A 127 23.62 0.79 -3.37
C GLU A 127 23.35 -0.48 -2.55
N THR A 128 23.82 -0.52 -1.30
CA THR A 128 23.55 -1.64 -0.38
C THR A 128 22.06 -1.80 -0.10
N GLU A 129 21.38 -0.72 0.33
CA GLU A 129 19.93 -0.75 0.57
C GLU A 129 19.15 -1.07 -0.71
N PHE A 130 19.66 -0.65 -1.88
CA PHE A 130 19.05 -0.99 -3.15
C PHE A 130 19.18 -2.48 -3.49
N ALA A 131 20.38 -3.06 -3.33
CA ALA A 131 20.60 -4.48 -3.55
C ALA A 131 19.78 -5.36 -2.58
N GLU A 132 19.63 -4.90 -1.33
CA GLU A 132 18.97 -5.65 -0.26
C GLU A 132 17.44 -5.45 -0.19
N VAL A 133 16.85 -4.59 -1.04
CA VAL A 133 15.41 -4.22 -0.93
C VAL A 133 14.45 -5.40 -1.18
N ILE A 134 14.92 -6.46 -1.84
CA ILE A 134 14.12 -7.68 -2.07
C ILE A 134 14.52 -8.85 -1.16
N GLU A 135 15.49 -8.65 -0.28
CA GLU A 135 15.96 -9.70 0.64
C GLU A 135 14.93 -10.06 1.73
N PRO A 136 14.13 -9.14 2.30
CA PRO A 136 12.99 -9.53 3.12
C PRO A 136 12.06 -10.40 2.28
N ILE A 137 11.63 -11.56 2.79
CA ILE A 137 10.69 -12.43 2.07
C ILE A 137 9.36 -11.69 1.89
N LYS A 138 8.92 -11.00 2.95
CA LYS A 138 7.67 -10.26 2.99
C LYS A 138 7.87 -8.87 3.57
N TYR A 139 7.09 -7.93 3.03
CA TYR A 139 6.83 -6.63 3.62
C TYR A 139 5.45 -6.63 4.29
N TYR A 140 5.40 -6.17 5.54
CA TYR A 140 4.18 -6.00 6.30
C TYR A 140 3.83 -4.53 6.44
N PHE A 141 2.77 -4.10 5.76
CA PHE A 141 2.31 -2.73 5.75
C PHE A 141 1.18 -2.54 6.76
N VAL A 142 1.45 -1.83 7.85
CA VAL A 142 0.52 -1.56 8.95
C VAL A 142 -0.04 -0.16 8.82
N LEU A 143 -1.36 0.00 8.82
CA LEU A 143 -2.04 1.30 8.79
C LEU A 143 -3.01 1.43 9.96
N PHE A 144 -2.87 2.53 10.71
CA PHE A 144 -3.90 3.02 11.62
C PHE A 144 -4.54 4.27 11.00
N GLU A 145 -5.84 4.25 10.74
CA GLU A 145 -6.57 5.39 10.20
C GLU A 145 -7.96 5.51 10.81
N PHE A 146 -8.57 6.69 10.75
CA PHE A 146 -9.98 6.85 11.10
C PHE A 146 -10.85 6.05 10.12
N LEU A 147 -11.96 5.52 10.62
CA LEU A 147 -12.94 4.84 9.77
C LEU A 147 -13.53 5.80 8.74
N ASP A 148 -13.78 7.04 9.16
CA ASP A 148 -14.12 8.18 8.31
C ASP A 148 -13.31 9.40 8.76
N ILE A 149 -12.44 9.91 7.89
CA ILE A 149 -11.59 11.08 8.19
C ILE A 149 -12.35 12.41 8.10
N TYR A 150 -13.51 12.42 7.44
CA TYR A 150 -14.33 13.61 7.23
C TYR A 150 -15.42 13.76 8.28
N ASP A 151 -15.77 12.69 8.99
CA ASP A 151 -16.66 12.74 10.13
C ASP A 151 -15.88 13.03 11.43
N SER A 152 -15.87 14.30 11.84
CA SER A 152 -15.20 14.74 13.07
C SER A 152 -15.87 14.24 14.36
N SER A 153 -17.05 13.63 14.28
CA SER A 153 -17.73 13.01 15.41
C SER A 153 -17.38 11.53 15.58
N ASN A 154 -16.82 10.91 14.52
CA ASN A 154 -16.42 9.51 14.53
C ASN A 154 -14.92 9.37 14.79
N ASN A 155 -14.58 8.95 16.02
CA ASN A 155 -13.20 8.69 16.41
C ASN A 155 -12.83 7.20 16.33
N ASP A 156 -13.66 6.38 15.68
CA ASP A 156 -13.36 4.97 15.50
C ASP A 156 -12.19 4.81 14.53
N ILE A 157 -11.30 3.88 14.89
CA ILE A 157 -10.02 3.66 14.22
C ILE A 157 -10.02 2.28 13.60
N LYS A 158 -9.54 2.20 12.37
CA LYS A 158 -9.29 0.96 11.66
C LYS A 158 -7.78 0.69 11.68
N ALA A 159 -7.40 -0.44 12.28
CA ALA A 159 -6.06 -1.00 12.21
C ALA A 159 -6.02 -2.09 11.13
N THR A 160 -5.12 -1.96 10.16
CA THR A 160 -5.05 -2.86 9.00
C THR A 160 -3.61 -3.32 8.76
N ILE A 161 -3.43 -4.60 8.41
CA ILE A 161 -2.13 -5.14 8.00
C ILE A 161 -2.29 -5.85 6.66
N TRP A 162 -1.46 -5.45 5.71
CA TRP A 162 -1.24 -6.17 4.46
C TRP A 162 0.13 -6.84 4.46
N GLU A 163 0.19 -8.03 3.90
CA GLU A 163 1.42 -8.72 3.54
C GLU A 163 1.69 -8.56 2.04
N VAL A 164 2.93 -8.24 1.66
CA VAL A 164 3.38 -8.11 0.26
C VAL A 164 4.62 -8.97 0.07
N ASP A 165 4.66 -9.74 -1.02
CA ASP A 165 5.85 -10.48 -1.44
C ASP A 165 6.88 -9.53 -2.06
N SER A 166 8.12 -9.55 -1.60
CA SER A 166 9.17 -8.69 -2.16
C SER A 166 9.58 -9.09 -3.57
N LEU A 167 9.34 -10.34 -3.96
CA LEU A 167 9.57 -10.84 -5.32
C LEU A 167 8.38 -10.63 -6.25
N ASN A 168 7.31 -10.00 -5.77
CA ASN A 168 6.24 -9.54 -6.64
C ASN A 168 6.78 -8.51 -7.65
N LYS A 169 6.46 -8.69 -8.95
CA LYS A 169 6.92 -7.81 -10.03
C LYS A 169 6.56 -6.34 -9.78
N GLY A 170 5.34 -6.07 -9.34
CA GLY A 170 4.89 -4.72 -9.01
C GLY A 170 5.68 -4.08 -7.88
N PHE A 171 6.08 -4.86 -6.86
CA PHE A 171 6.95 -4.37 -5.79
C PHE A 171 8.37 -4.12 -6.30
N ALA A 172 9.03 -5.16 -6.81
CA ALA A 172 10.44 -5.11 -7.19
C ALA A 172 10.70 -4.07 -8.30
N TYR A 173 9.88 -4.05 -9.35
CA TYR A 173 10.09 -3.12 -10.46
C TYR A 173 9.84 -1.68 -10.05
N CYS A 174 8.88 -1.44 -9.15
CA CYS A 174 8.66 -0.11 -8.61
C CYS A 174 9.84 0.37 -7.75
N MET A 175 10.48 -0.52 -6.97
CA MET A 175 11.69 -0.16 -6.21
C MET A 175 12.87 0.16 -7.13
N VAL A 176 13.08 -0.65 -8.19
CA VAL A 176 14.15 -0.44 -9.17
C VAL A 176 13.96 0.88 -9.93
N ASP A 177 12.77 1.11 -10.49
CA ASP A 177 12.43 2.37 -11.18
C ASP A 177 12.64 3.56 -10.24
N TYR A 178 12.17 3.45 -9.00
CA TYR A 178 12.37 4.53 -8.05
C TYR A 178 13.84 4.85 -7.83
N TYR A 179 14.69 3.85 -7.55
CA TYR A 179 16.09 4.11 -7.25
C TYR A 179 16.82 4.69 -8.46
N LEU A 180 16.68 4.06 -9.63
CA LEU A 180 17.45 4.38 -10.82
C LEU A 180 16.95 5.61 -11.58
N ASN A 181 15.65 5.91 -11.54
CA ASN A 181 15.06 7.00 -12.30
C ASN A 181 14.62 8.16 -11.41
N ILE A 182 13.75 7.90 -10.43
CA ILE A 182 13.09 8.96 -9.65
C ILE A 182 14.06 9.56 -8.62
N ARG A 183 14.68 8.71 -7.81
CA ARG A 183 15.61 9.12 -6.76
C ARG A 183 16.90 9.66 -7.36
N ALA A 184 17.43 9.03 -8.39
CA ALA A 184 18.60 9.52 -9.13
C ALA A 184 18.41 10.97 -9.63
N SER A 185 17.20 11.32 -10.08
CA SER A 185 16.87 12.67 -10.55
C SER A 185 16.43 13.64 -9.43
N SER A 186 16.10 13.13 -8.25
CA SER A 186 15.62 13.94 -7.13
C SER A 186 16.77 14.62 -6.36
N LYS A 187 16.60 15.92 -6.07
CA LYS A 187 17.52 16.69 -5.21
C LYS A 187 17.51 16.22 -3.76
N SER A 188 16.34 15.84 -3.23
CA SER A 188 16.18 15.49 -1.81
C SER A 188 16.66 14.08 -1.48
N LYS A 189 16.79 13.21 -2.50
CA LYS A 189 17.16 11.79 -2.33
C LYS A 189 16.31 11.08 -1.28
N ALA A 190 15.04 11.50 -1.15
CA ALA A 190 14.10 11.03 -0.15
C ALA A 190 13.94 9.49 -0.19
N PRO A 191 13.37 8.88 0.86
CA PRO A 191 12.93 7.49 0.82
C PRO A 191 11.78 7.28 -0.18
N PHE A 192 11.57 6.04 -0.58
CA PHE A 192 10.41 5.66 -1.38
C PHE A 192 9.13 5.87 -0.56
N ASN A 193 8.13 6.47 -1.19
CA ASN A 193 6.81 6.69 -0.61
C ASN A 193 5.84 5.64 -1.15
N MET A 194 5.47 4.68 -0.30
CA MET A 194 4.36 3.76 -0.57
C MET A 194 3.11 4.30 0.10
N TRP A 195 2.19 4.86 -0.68
CA TRP A 195 0.94 5.40 -0.15
C TRP A 195 -0.14 4.30 -0.07
N PRO A 196 -0.91 4.23 1.03
CA PRO A 196 -2.04 3.32 1.12
C PRO A 196 -3.07 3.58 0.01
N TYR A 197 -3.64 2.51 -0.54
CA TYR A 197 -4.71 2.53 -1.54
C TYR A 197 -4.37 3.14 -2.92
N GLU A 198 -3.13 3.57 -3.14
CA GLU A 198 -2.68 4.00 -4.47
C GLU A 198 -2.50 2.82 -5.41
N PHE A 199 -2.59 3.09 -6.71
CA PHE A 199 -2.43 2.07 -7.76
C PHE A 199 -1.13 1.28 -7.63
N LYS A 200 0.00 1.95 -7.37
CA LYS A 200 1.30 1.28 -7.21
C LYS A 200 1.31 0.26 -6.06
N PHE A 201 0.57 0.53 -4.98
CA PHE A 201 0.45 -0.40 -3.87
C PHE A 201 -0.41 -1.60 -4.27
N ALA A 202 -1.52 -1.36 -4.99
CA ALA A 202 -2.36 -2.45 -5.51
C ALA A 202 -1.59 -3.36 -6.49
N LEU A 203 -0.68 -2.81 -7.30
CA LEU A 203 0.19 -3.62 -8.18
C LEU A 203 1.11 -4.59 -7.43
N THR A 204 1.35 -4.36 -6.14
CA THR A 204 2.15 -5.28 -5.30
C THR A 204 1.39 -6.56 -4.90
N LYS A 205 0.12 -6.69 -5.32
CA LYS A 205 -0.81 -7.77 -4.94
C LYS A 205 -0.86 -7.99 -3.42
N PRO A 206 -1.18 -6.95 -2.63
CA PRO A 206 -1.16 -7.05 -1.18
C PRO A 206 -2.23 -8.02 -0.68
N VAL A 207 -1.88 -8.88 0.28
CA VAL A 207 -2.81 -9.78 0.97
C VAL A 207 -3.23 -9.13 2.28
N LEU A 208 -4.52 -8.89 2.47
CA LEU A 208 -5.07 -8.43 3.74
C LEU A 208 -5.05 -9.57 4.76
N ILE A 209 -4.21 -9.44 5.79
CA ILE A 209 -4.06 -10.47 6.84
C ILE A 209 -4.65 -10.05 8.19
N TYR A 210 -4.90 -8.75 8.40
CA TYR A 210 -5.48 -8.24 9.64
C TYR A 210 -6.35 -7.03 9.39
N LYS A 211 -7.50 -6.98 10.08
CA LYS A 211 -8.36 -5.79 10.14
C LYS A 211 -9.08 -5.78 11.48
N SER A 212 -8.95 -4.70 12.23
CA SER A 212 -9.68 -4.49 13.47
C SER A 212 -10.25 -3.08 13.56
N ILE A 213 -11.45 -2.96 14.13
CA ILE A 213 -12.12 -1.70 14.42
C ILE A 213 -12.01 -1.45 15.92
N ILE A 214 -11.36 -0.34 16.26
CA ILE A 214 -11.17 0.16 17.62
C ILE A 214 -12.16 1.30 17.80
N LYS A 215 -13.17 1.09 18.63
CA LYS A 215 -14.22 2.08 18.86
C LYS A 215 -13.78 3.12 19.88
N THR A 216 -14.49 4.24 19.86
CA THR A 216 -14.30 5.35 20.80
C THR A 216 -14.45 4.93 22.28
N ASP A 217 -15.30 3.94 22.57
CA ASP A 217 -15.47 3.38 23.92
C ASP A 217 -14.33 2.41 24.34
N GLY A 218 -13.33 2.20 23.49
CA GLY A 218 -12.21 1.29 23.70
C GLY A 218 -12.51 -0.17 23.38
N SER A 219 -13.72 -0.49 22.93
CA SER A 219 -14.03 -1.83 22.42
C SER A 219 -13.30 -2.10 21.12
N ILE A 220 -12.85 -3.34 20.94
CA ILE A 220 -12.06 -3.80 19.80
C ILE A 220 -12.84 -4.91 19.12
N ASN A 221 -13.01 -4.82 17.81
CA ASN A 221 -13.66 -5.83 17.01
C ASN A 221 -12.77 -6.22 15.83
N THR A 222 -12.11 -7.36 15.95
CA THR A 222 -11.26 -7.89 14.89
C THR A 222 -12.08 -8.63 13.84
N LEU A 223 -12.03 -8.12 12.61
CA LEU A 223 -12.82 -8.60 11.46
C LEU A 223 -12.04 -9.56 10.57
N VAL A 224 -10.73 -9.38 10.44
CA VAL A 224 -9.85 -10.24 9.64
C VAL A 224 -8.68 -10.66 10.52
N PHE A 225 -8.43 -11.98 10.57
CA PHE A 225 -7.32 -12.56 11.32
C PHE A 225 -6.95 -13.94 10.73
N PRO A 226 -5.67 -14.33 10.65
CA PRO A 226 -5.28 -15.57 9.96
C PRO A 226 -5.97 -16.84 10.45
N THR A 227 -6.14 -17.01 11.77
CA THR A 227 -6.80 -18.20 12.34
C THR A 227 -8.32 -18.24 12.11
N MET A 228 -8.92 -17.15 11.63
CA MET A 228 -10.32 -17.12 11.18
C MET A 228 -10.48 -17.60 9.72
N ASN A 229 -9.37 -17.91 9.03
CA ASN A 229 -9.34 -18.33 7.62
C ASN A 229 -10.08 -17.35 6.68
N ASN A 230 -9.97 -16.05 6.94
CA ASN A 230 -10.66 -15.01 6.19
C ASN A 230 -9.72 -13.90 5.67
N THR A 231 -8.45 -14.23 5.50
CA THR A 231 -7.47 -13.39 4.80
C THR A 231 -7.70 -13.46 3.30
N TYR A 232 -7.47 -12.38 2.57
CA TYR A 232 -7.74 -12.34 1.12
C TYR A 232 -6.82 -11.35 0.39
N GLU A 233 -6.59 -11.59 -0.89
CA GLU A 233 -5.90 -10.62 -1.77
C GLU A 233 -6.74 -9.35 -1.94
N ASP A 234 -6.14 -8.19 -1.72
CA ASP A 234 -6.79 -6.90 -1.94
C ASP A 234 -6.71 -6.57 -3.45
N GLU A 235 -7.81 -6.83 -4.15
CA GLU A 235 -7.88 -6.68 -5.61
C GLU A 235 -7.85 -5.22 -6.07
N LEU A 236 -7.50 -5.03 -7.34
CA LEU A 236 -7.64 -3.74 -8.00
C LEU A 236 -9.09 -3.23 -7.90
N LYS A 237 -9.23 -1.98 -7.45
CA LYS A 237 -10.50 -1.25 -7.58
C LYS A 237 -10.91 -1.16 -9.06
N PRO A 238 -12.20 -0.87 -9.36
CA PRO A 238 -12.59 -0.53 -10.72
C PRO A 238 -11.59 0.45 -11.34
N LEU A 239 -10.99 0.08 -12.47
CA LEU A 239 -9.78 0.76 -12.97
C LEU A 239 -9.96 2.28 -13.15
N VAL A 240 -11.19 2.71 -13.42
CA VAL A 240 -11.59 4.11 -13.53
C VAL A 240 -11.30 4.95 -12.29
N ASP A 241 -11.23 4.33 -11.11
CA ASP A 241 -10.91 4.98 -9.84
C ASP A 241 -9.43 5.40 -9.78
N TYR A 242 -8.57 4.77 -10.59
CA TYR A 242 -7.17 5.12 -10.75
C TYR A 242 -6.93 6.15 -11.88
N ALA A 243 -7.98 6.78 -12.44
CA ALA A 243 -7.83 7.76 -13.52
C ALA A 243 -6.88 8.92 -13.17
N ARG A 244 -6.75 9.27 -11.89
CA ARG A 244 -5.84 10.33 -11.41
C ARG A 244 -4.40 9.85 -11.16
N ALA A 245 -4.15 8.54 -11.14
CA ALA A 245 -2.82 7.99 -10.83
C ALA A 245 -1.80 8.34 -11.93
N THR A 246 -0.78 9.13 -11.62
CA THR A 246 0.20 9.59 -12.61
C THR A 246 1.05 8.46 -13.20
N THR A 247 1.18 7.35 -12.48
CA THR A 247 1.87 6.13 -12.92
C THR A 247 1.19 5.47 -14.14
N ILE A 248 -0.13 5.68 -14.31
CA ILE A 248 -0.87 5.17 -15.46
C ILE A 248 -0.90 6.25 -16.54
N THR A 249 -0.12 6.07 -17.61
CA THR A 249 -0.14 6.90 -18.81
C THR A 249 -1.03 6.29 -19.89
N ILE A 250 -1.47 7.11 -20.86
CA ILE A 250 -2.23 6.61 -22.01
C ILE A 250 -1.42 5.55 -22.78
N ASP A 251 -0.12 5.79 -22.97
CA ASP A 251 0.79 4.84 -23.63
C ASP A 251 0.86 3.50 -22.89
N SER A 252 1.03 3.52 -21.55
CA SER A 252 1.05 2.29 -20.75
C SER A 252 -0.28 1.53 -20.85
N LEU A 253 -1.42 2.23 -20.88
CA LEU A 253 -2.74 1.60 -21.03
C LEU A 253 -2.91 0.94 -22.39
N GLN A 254 -2.48 1.61 -23.46
CA GLN A 254 -2.53 1.06 -24.80
C GLN A 254 -1.70 -0.22 -24.88
N LYS A 255 -0.50 -0.23 -24.30
CA LYS A 255 0.38 -1.42 -24.25
C LYS A 255 -0.24 -2.57 -23.46
N VAL A 256 -0.79 -2.30 -22.28
CA VAL A 256 -1.50 -3.29 -21.46
C VAL A 256 -2.67 -3.90 -22.24
N ILE A 257 -3.49 -3.06 -22.88
CA ILE A 257 -4.62 -3.52 -23.71
C ILE A 257 -4.11 -4.42 -24.83
N CYS A 258 -3.13 -3.96 -25.63
CA CYS A 258 -2.58 -4.74 -26.73
C CYS A 258 -2.05 -6.10 -26.26
N ARG A 259 -1.30 -6.13 -25.16
CA ARG A 259 -0.72 -7.36 -24.62
C ARG A 259 -1.77 -8.37 -24.16
N LEU A 260 -2.81 -7.91 -23.45
CA LEU A 260 -3.90 -8.78 -23.01
C LEU A 260 -4.70 -9.31 -24.21
N MET A 261 -4.85 -8.50 -25.27
CA MET A 261 -5.47 -8.93 -26.52
C MET A 261 -4.65 -10.01 -27.23
N ASP A 262 -3.34 -9.83 -27.37
CA ASP A 262 -2.46 -10.79 -28.06
C ASP A 262 -2.34 -12.12 -27.29
N GLY A 263 -2.34 -12.09 -25.96
CA GLY A 263 -2.31 -13.29 -25.11
C GLY A 263 -3.62 -14.12 -25.16
N SER A 264 -4.77 -13.47 -25.33
CA SER A 264 -6.10 -14.12 -25.37
C SER A 264 -6.41 -14.88 -26.68
N ILE A 265 -5.53 -14.81 -27.70
CA ILE A 265 -5.72 -15.49 -29.00
C ILE A 265 -5.50 -17.02 -28.89
N THR A 266 -4.95 -17.53 -27.78
CA THR A 266 -4.56 -18.95 -27.67
C THR A 266 -5.66 -19.91 -27.19
N GLY A 267 -6.87 -19.42 -26.84
CA GLY A 267 -7.90 -20.27 -26.21
C GLY A 267 -9.33 -20.21 -26.78
N TYR A 268 -9.64 -19.36 -27.76
CA TYR A 268 -11.02 -19.14 -28.21
C TYR A 268 -11.29 -19.63 -29.65
N SER A 269 -12.52 -20.12 -29.86
CA SER A 269 -13.14 -20.29 -31.17
C SER A 269 -12.93 -19.02 -32.00
N LYS A 270 -12.30 -19.17 -33.18
CA LYS A 270 -11.82 -18.08 -34.04
C LYS A 270 -12.86 -17.01 -34.45
N MET A 271 -14.15 -17.16 -34.14
CA MET A 271 -15.21 -16.25 -34.63
C MET A 271 -15.65 -15.14 -33.67
N GLU A 272 -15.53 -15.29 -32.34
CA GLU A 272 -15.94 -14.25 -31.38
C GLU A 272 -14.85 -13.22 -31.04
N PRO A 273 -13.56 -13.60 -30.84
CA PRO A 273 -12.49 -12.65 -30.57
C PRO A 273 -12.26 -11.69 -31.72
N LEU A 274 -12.44 -12.13 -32.97
CA LEU A 274 -12.28 -11.30 -34.16
C LEU A 274 -13.32 -10.19 -34.23
N ASN A 275 -14.59 -10.44 -33.90
CA ASN A 275 -15.62 -9.40 -33.82
C ASN A 275 -15.39 -8.43 -32.65
N LEU A 276 -14.81 -8.89 -31.53
CA LEU A 276 -14.46 -8.02 -30.40
C LEU A 276 -13.21 -7.20 -30.70
N LEU A 277 -12.17 -7.80 -31.30
CA LEU A 277 -10.97 -7.17 -31.86
C LEU A 277 -11.34 -6.18 -32.96
N GLU A 278 -12.35 -6.46 -33.77
CA GLU A 278 -12.83 -5.58 -34.82
C GLU A 278 -13.69 -4.46 -34.23
N LYS A 279 -14.54 -4.71 -33.22
CA LYS A 279 -15.20 -3.64 -32.45
C LYS A 279 -14.21 -2.76 -31.67
N PHE A 280 -13.17 -3.36 -31.08
CA PHE A 280 -12.09 -2.67 -30.39
C PHE A 280 -11.13 -2.00 -31.36
N ARG A 281 -10.84 -2.54 -32.55
CA ARG A 281 -10.04 -1.91 -33.62
C ARG A 281 -10.82 -0.85 -34.36
N VAL A 282 -12.14 -0.97 -34.48
CA VAL A 282 -13.03 0.07 -35.00
C VAL A 282 -13.14 1.19 -33.95
N GLN A 283 -13.27 0.85 -32.66
CA GLN A 283 -13.17 1.82 -31.57
C GLN A 283 -11.76 2.46 -31.53
N MET A 284 -10.67 1.70 -31.53
CA MET A 284 -9.27 2.17 -31.52
C MET A 284 -8.87 2.90 -32.81
N GLY A 285 -9.40 2.50 -33.96
CA GLY A 285 -9.28 3.23 -35.22
C GLY A 285 -10.08 4.53 -35.23
N SER A 286 -11.06 4.68 -34.33
CA SER A 286 -11.74 5.94 -33.99
C SER A 286 -11.15 6.66 -32.76
N LEU A 287 -10.30 6.00 -31.97
CA LEU A 287 -9.54 6.58 -30.86
C LEU A 287 -8.42 7.39 -31.50
N THR A 288 -8.76 8.62 -31.88
CA THR A 288 -7.80 9.66 -32.21
C THR A 288 -6.90 9.93 -30.99
N THR A 289 -5.85 10.72 -31.16
CA THR A 289 -4.98 11.24 -30.06
C THR A 289 -5.73 11.99 -28.93
N SER A 290 -7.07 12.05 -28.96
CA SER A 290 -7.94 12.75 -28.03
C SER A 290 -8.63 11.89 -26.96
N SER A 291 -8.48 10.56 -27.01
CA SER A 291 -9.18 9.67 -26.07
C SER A 291 -8.71 9.86 -24.63
N SER A 292 -9.66 10.02 -23.72
CA SER A 292 -9.34 10.27 -22.33
C SER A 292 -8.85 8.99 -21.65
N LYS A 293 -7.91 9.14 -20.72
CA LYS A 293 -7.45 8.04 -19.85
C LYS A 293 -8.60 7.29 -19.17
N ARG A 294 -9.67 8.01 -18.80
CA ARG A 294 -10.84 7.43 -18.13
C ARG A 294 -11.62 6.48 -19.05
N GLU A 295 -11.74 6.80 -20.33
CA GLU A 295 -12.39 5.94 -21.33
C GLU A 295 -11.60 4.64 -21.53
N LEU A 296 -10.27 4.74 -21.65
CA LEU A 296 -9.40 3.57 -21.81
C LEU A 296 -9.45 2.65 -20.58
N LEU A 297 -9.48 3.20 -19.36
CA LEU A 297 -9.62 2.42 -18.13
C LEU A 297 -10.98 1.71 -18.06
N ASN A 298 -12.09 2.39 -18.42
CA ASN A 298 -13.41 1.76 -18.47
C ASN A 298 -13.47 0.64 -19.52
N LEU A 299 -12.80 0.83 -20.65
CA LEU A 299 -12.74 -0.15 -21.72
C LEU A 299 -11.95 -1.40 -21.30
N LEU A 300 -10.78 -1.19 -20.70
CA LEU A 300 -9.95 -2.27 -20.15
C LEU A 300 -10.68 -3.02 -19.03
N GLU A 301 -11.43 -2.33 -18.16
CA GLU A 301 -12.22 -2.97 -17.12
C GLU A 301 -13.31 -3.89 -17.69
N LYS A 302 -14.01 -3.45 -18.75
CA LYS A 302 -14.98 -4.31 -19.45
C LYS A 302 -14.30 -5.53 -20.07
N PHE A 303 -13.15 -5.33 -20.70
CA PHE A 303 -12.37 -6.42 -21.30
C PHE A 303 -11.89 -7.43 -20.25
N ARG A 304 -11.39 -6.95 -19.11
CA ARG A 304 -10.98 -7.76 -17.95
C ARG A 304 -12.10 -8.69 -17.50
N VAL A 305 -13.29 -8.14 -17.25
CA VAL A 305 -14.45 -8.89 -16.77
C VAL A 305 -14.94 -9.90 -17.82
N GLN A 306 -15.04 -9.49 -19.08
CA GLN A 306 -15.54 -10.35 -20.16
C GLN A 306 -14.64 -11.56 -20.44
N ASN A 307 -13.33 -11.39 -20.31
CA ASN A 307 -12.34 -12.43 -20.63
C ASN A 307 -11.82 -13.17 -19.39
N GLY A 308 -12.37 -12.89 -18.20
CA GLY A 308 -11.96 -13.56 -16.97
C GLY A 308 -10.48 -13.32 -16.62
N ILE A 309 -9.91 -12.17 -17.00
CA ILE A 309 -8.51 -11.84 -16.70
C ILE A 309 -8.38 -11.70 -15.18
N THR A 310 -7.48 -12.49 -14.59
CA THR A 310 -7.30 -12.51 -13.15
C THR A 310 -6.69 -11.20 -12.65
N ASN A 311 -6.92 -10.88 -11.37
CA ASN A 311 -6.29 -9.72 -10.74
C ASN A 311 -4.75 -9.82 -10.81
N ALA A 312 -4.21 -11.02 -10.60
CA ALA A 312 -2.77 -11.28 -10.65
C ALA A 312 -2.18 -11.00 -12.04
N ASP A 313 -2.80 -11.54 -13.10
CA ASP A 313 -2.34 -11.34 -14.49
C ASP A 313 -2.40 -9.86 -14.88
N LEU A 314 -3.47 -9.17 -14.46
CA LEU A 314 -3.62 -7.75 -14.75
C LEU A 314 -2.57 -6.91 -14.01
N CYS A 315 -2.32 -7.17 -12.73
CA CYS A 315 -1.28 -6.49 -11.96
C CYS A 315 0.11 -6.72 -12.58
N ASP A 316 0.45 -7.95 -12.96
CA ASP A 316 1.74 -8.25 -13.58
C ASP A 316 1.88 -7.57 -14.94
N THR A 317 0.83 -7.59 -15.76
CA THR A 317 0.82 -6.90 -17.05
C THR A 317 1.02 -5.39 -16.87
N PHE A 318 0.30 -4.77 -15.93
CA PHE A 318 0.51 -3.35 -15.62
C PHE A 318 1.93 -3.06 -15.13
N ALA A 319 2.44 -3.85 -14.19
CA ALA A 319 3.79 -3.66 -13.65
C ALA A 319 4.84 -3.73 -14.77
N GLU A 320 4.72 -4.70 -15.67
CA GLU A 320 5.65 -4.86 -16.78
C GLU A 320 5.56 -3.71 -17.78
N GLU A 321 4.38 -3.34 -18.24
CA GLU A 321 4.21 -2.29 -19.25
C GLU A 321 4.49 -0.87 -18.71
N ILE A 322 4.40 -0.67 -17.40
CA ILE A 322 4.74 0.59 -16.74
C ILE A 322 6.24 0.66 -16.45
N TYR A 323 6.82 -0.36 -15.84
CA TYR A 323 8.16 -0.26 -15.26
C TYR A 323 9.26 -0.81 -16.16
N LEU A 324 9.05 -1.92 -16.89
CA LEU A 324 10.13 -2.51 -17.72
C LEU A 324 10.72 -1.53 -18.74
N PRO A 325 9.91 -0.74 -19.47
CA PRO A 325 10.44 0.26 -20.40
C PRO A 325 11.35 1.31 -19.74
N LEU A 326 11.17 1.55 -18.43
CA LEU A 326 11.93 2.53 -17.65
C LEU A 326 13.21 1.94 -17.04
N ILE A 327 13.22 0.62 -16.75
CA ILE A 327 14.35 -0.03 -16.05
C ILE A 327 15.27 -0.81 -16.98
N ILE A 328 14.76 -1.41 -18.07
CA ILE A 328 15.58 -2.14 -19.06
C ILE A 328 16.74 -1.29 -19.62
N PRO A 329 16.55 0.01 -19.95
CA PRO A 329 17.65 0.84 -20.43
C PRO A 329 18.79 1.01 -19.43
N LYS A 330 18.55 0.72 -18.14
CA LYS A 330 19.51 0.83 -17.03
C LYS A 330 19.86 -0.52 -16.41
N LYS A 331 19.61 -1.63 -17.11
CA LYS A 331 19.80 -2.98 -16.56
C LYS A 331 21.23 -3.29 -16.08
N SER A 332 22.24 -2.60 -16.64
CA SER A 332 23.63 -2.70 -16.17
C SER A 332 23.80 -2.26 -14.72
N ASP A 333 22.97 -1.32 -14.28
CA ASP A 333 23.05 -0.67 -12.97
C ASP A 333 22.19 -1.38 -11.92
N ILE A 334 21.45 -2.42 -12.32
CA ILE A 334 20.64 -3.26 -11.42
C ILE A 334 21.56 -4.29 -10.74
N PRO A 335 21.53 -4.40 -9.40
CA PRO A 335 22.28 -5.40 -8.64
C PRO A 335 22.02 -6.83 -9.10
N THR A 336 23.03 -7.69 -8.98
CA THR A 336 22.95 -9.09 -9.42
C THR A 336 21.93 -9.87 -8.59
N GLU A 337 21.80 -9.52 -7.31
CA GLU A 337 20.84 -10.03 -6.35
C GLU A 337 19.42 -9.92 -6.93
N ILE A 338 19.05 -8.74 -7.44
CA ILE A 338 17.77 -8.49 -8.09
C ILE A 338 17.66 -9.20 -9.44
N LYS A 339 18.65 -9.05 -10.33
CA LYS A 339 18.61 -9.67 -11.67
C LYS A 339 18.44 -11.19 -11.61
N SER A 340 19.04 -11.84 -10.61
CA SER A 340 18.94 -13.29 -10.41
C SER A 340 17.51 -13.78 -10.18
N LYS A 341 16.58 -12.90 -9.76
CA LYS A 341 15.18 -13.22 -9.47
C LYS A 341 14.23 -12.90 -10.62
N PHE A 342 14.66 -12.09 -11.59
CA PHE A 342 13.81 -11.60 -12.68
C PHE A 342 14.50 -11.81 -14.04
N PRO A 343 14.15 -12.88 -14.78
CA PRO A 343 14.80 -13.24 -16.04
C PRO A 343 14.86 -12.13 -17.09
N GLU A 344 13.83 -11.28 -17.15
CA GLU A 344 13.76 -10.13 -18.05
C GLU A 344 14.76 -9.01 -17.73
N LEU A 345 15.36 -9.01 -16.53
CA LEU A 345 16.39 -8.06 -16.11
C LEU A 345 17.81 -8.60 -16.30
N ALA A 346 17.96 -9.86 -16.73
CA ALA A 346 19.25 -10.52 -16.88
C ALA A 346 20.13 -9.98 -18.03
#